data_AF-A0A8H5STW4-F1
#
_entry.id   AF-A0A8H5STW4-F1
#
_cell.length_a   1.000
_cell.length_b   1.000
_cell.length_c   1.000
_cell.angle_alpha   90.00
_cell.angle_beta   90.00
_cell.angle_gamma   90.00
#
_symmetry.space_group_name_H-M   'P 1'
#
loop_
_entity.id
_entity.type
_entity.pdbx_description
1 polymer ?
#
loop_
_entity_poly.entity_id
_entity_poly.type
_entity_poly.pdbx_seq_one_letter_code
_entity_poly.pdbx_strand_id
1 'polypeptide(L)'
;MPAPAPLKVESPYRKFTRKPEQVPHPHGYRTEHLTITDRDGSTLYETYDRSLHDEIFLQDDVETLKRYFAAEPRAVPKIHSLPDDDEAFFDLSLIYLNALSYGSLSIIQLLVSYELEYCDSKEEIRFDRIGFQLLTEAARWGHFEMVQFFLDNQPFYADIHDRDWVGNTALLAVADLHQHKYVRCPAYSGVRLETNEAMINFLLDRGACAADVVLLPV
;
A
#
# COMPACT_ATOMS: atom_id res chain seq x y z
N MET A 1 -27.54 -37.35 -10.23
CA MET A 1 -27.13 -36.20 -11.07
C MET A 1 -25.68 -35.90 -10.79
N PRO A 2 -24.82 -35.64 -11.80
CA PRO A 2 -23.46 -35.21 -11.55
C PRO A 2 -23.48 -33.78 -10.99
N ALA A 3 -22.59 -33.49 -10.04
CA ALA A 3 -22.41 -32.15 -9.51
C ALA A 3 -21.99 -31.17 -10.63
N PRO A 4 -22.40 -29.90 -10.59
CA PRO A 4 -21.95 -28.92 -11.56
C PRO A 4 -20.42 -28.79 -11.43
N ALA A 5 -19.71 -28.87 -12.56
CA ALA A 5 -18.29 -28.58 -12.58
C ALA A 5 -18.07 -27.15 -12.05
N PRO A 6 -17.06 -26.93 -11.18
CA PRO A 6 -16.79 -25.60 -10.66
C PRO A 6 -16.50 -24.67 -11.84
N LEU A 7 -17.21 -23.54 -11.88
CA LEU A 7 -16.95 -22.46 -12.82
C LEU A 7 -15.46 -22.12 -12.71
N LYS A 8 -14.69 -22.30 -13.79
CA LYS A 8 -13.33 -21.79 -13.87
C LYS A 8 -13.43 -20.27 -13.78
N VAL A 9 -13.23 -19.73 -12.59
CA VAL A 9 -13.05 -18.30 -12.39
C VAL A 9 -11.82 -17.93 -13.20
N GLU A 10 -12.01 -17.14 -14.26
CA GLU A 10 -10.89 -16.67 -15.06
C GLU A 10 -9.94 -15.88 -14.15
N SER A 11 -8.64 -16.15 -14.28
CA SER A 11 -7.63 -15.44 -13.50
C SER A 11 -7.74 -13.92 -13.76
N PRO A 12 -7.73 -13.08 -12.71
CA PRO A 12 -7.69 -11.62 -12.88
C PRO A 12 -6.43 -11.17 -13.62
N TYR A 13 -5.41 -12.03 -13.68
CA TYR A 13 -4.12 -11.76 -14.29
C TYR A 13 -4.02 -12.17 -15.76
N ARG A 14 -5.11 -12.63 -16.39
CA ARG A 14 -5.10 -13.10 -17.78
C ARG A 14 -4.46 -12.12 -18.77
N LYS A 15 -4.59 -10.81 -18.54
CA LYS A 15 -3.97 -9.78 -19.39
C LYS A 15 -2.43 -9.81 -19.36
N PHE A 16 -1.84 -10.36 -18.31
CA PHE A 16 -0.40 -10.47 -18.11
C PHE A 16 0.20 -11.78 -18.61
N THR A 17 -0.58 -12.69 -19.19
CA THR A 17 -0.05 -13.94 -19.76
C THR A 17 0.62 -13.72 -21.12
N ARG A 18 0.51 -12.52 -21.69
CA ARG A 18 1.16 -12.13 -22.95
C ARG A 18 2.47 -11.44 -22.63
N LYS A 19 3.56 -11.93 -23.23
CA LYS A 19 4.88 -11.31 -23.10
C LYS A 19 4.79 -9.84 -23.59
N PRO A 20 5.28 -8.86 -22.80
CA PRO A 20 5.30 -7.47 -23.21
C PRO A 20 6.16 -7.28 -24.46
N GLU A 21 5.77 -6.34 -25.31
CA GLU A 21 6.63 -5.90 -26.40
C GLU A 21 7.89 -5.23 -25.82
N GLN A 22 9.05 -5.47 -26.45
CA GLN A 22 10.30 -4.86 -26.03
C GLN A 22 10.26 -3.36 -26.36
N VAL A 23 10.00 -2.52 -25.36
CA VAL A 23 10.06 -1.06 -25.54
C VAL A 23 11.49 -0.57 -25.27
N PRO A 24 12.13 0.19 -26.19
CA PRO A 24 13.47 0.73 -25.98
C PRO A 24 13.49 1.72 -24.80
N HIS A 25 14.43 1.53 -23.87
CA HIS A 25 14.64 2.45 -22.73
C HIS A 25 15.85 3.38 -22.94
N PRO A 26 15.78 4.66 -22.55
CA PRO A 26 16.93 5.58 -22.58
C PRO A 26 18.12 5.18 -21.68
N HIS A 27 17.95 4.23 -20.75
CA HIS A 27 19.00 3.78 -19.82
C HIS A 27 19.34 2.29 -19.91
N GLY A 28 19.08 1.66 -21.07
CA GLY A 28 19.49 0.29 -21.34
C GLY A 28 18.41 -0.75 -21.07
N TYR A 29 18.54 -1.90 -21.73
CA TYR A 29 17.61 -3.01 -21.64
C TYR A 29 17.67 -3.66 -20.25
N ARG A 30 16.55 -3.70 -19.49
CA ARG A 30 16.33 -4.84 -18.59
C ARG A 30 16.17 -6.06 -19.52
N THR A 31 17.18 -6.92 -19.56
CA THR A 31 17.27 -8.02 -20.53
C THR A 31 16.23 -9.11 -20.30
N GLU A 32 15.59 -9.15 -19.12
CA GLU A 32 14.65 -10.20 -18.73
C GLU A 32 13.43 -9.56 -18.04
N HIS A 33 12.23 -9.82 -18.58
CA HIS A 33 10.99 -9.47 -17.90
C HIS A 33 10.85 -10.36 -16.68
N LEU A 34 10.54 -9.79 -15.52
CA LEU A 34 10.19 -10.57 -14.34
C LEU A 34 8.97 -11.44 -14.68
N THR A 35 9.05 -12.72 -14.34
CA THR A 35 7.95 -13.65 -14.55
C THR A 35 7.61 -14.38 -13.26
N ILE A 36 6.32 -14.62 -13.07
CA ILE A 36 5.81 -15.46 -11.99
C ILE A 36 4.83 -16.49 -12.55
N THR A 37 4.56 -17.52 -11.77
CA THR A 37 3.57 -18.54 -12.12
C THR A 37 2.25 -18.24 -11.41
N ASP A 38 1.16 -18.17 -12.16
CA ASP A 38 -0.19 -18.00 -11.63
C ASP A 38 -0.73 -19.31 -11.03
N ARG A 39 -1.87 -19.21 -10.33
CA ARG A 39 -2.58 -20.32 -9.67
C ARG A 39 -3.01 -21.42 -10.65
N ASP A 40 -3.25 -21.07 -11.92
CA ASP A 40 -3.60 -22.01 -12.98
C ASP A 40 -2.37 -22.59 -13.71
N GLY A 41 -1.16 -22.23 -13.28
CA GLY A 41 0.11 -22.65 -13.88
C GLY A 41 0.56 -21.80 -15.07
N SER A 42 -0.20 -20.78 -15.47
CA SER A 42 0.21 -19.86 -16.53
C SER A 42 1.37 -18.98 -16.10
N THR A 43 2.21 -18.58 -17.06
CA THR A 43 3.28 -17.61 -16.81
C THR A 43 2.73 -16.21 -16.95
N LEU A 44 2.87 -15.41 -15.89
CA LEU A 44 2.57 -13.98 -15.89
C LEU A 44 3.86 -13.21 -16.13
N TYR A 45 3.78 -12.18 -16.95
CA TYR A 45 4.88 -11.29 -17.26
C TYR A 45 4.64 -9.93 -16.64
N GLU A 46 5.62 -9.44 -15.90
CA GLU A 46 5.61 -8.06 -15.45
C GLU A 46 5.88 -7.12 -16.62
N THR A 47 5.14 -6.01 -16.64
CA THR A 47 5.29 -4.94 -17.60
C THR A 47 6.31 -3.92 -17.10
N TYR A 48 6.79 -3.08 -18.00
CA TYR A 48 7.78 -2.06 -17.65
C TYR A 48 7.26 -1.08 -16.57
N ASP A 49 5.99 -0.72 -16.65
CA ASP A 49 5.30 0.19 -15.74
C ASP A 49 4.78 -0.49 -14.46
N ARG A 50 5.20 -1.74 -14.19
CA ARG A 50 4.80 -2.48 -12.98
C ARG A 50 3.29 -2.72 -12.88
N SER A 51 2.60 -2.85 -14.01
CA SER A 51 1.15 -3.06 -14.05
C SER A 51 0.71 -4.39 -13.42
N LEU A 52 1.53 -5.46 -13.48
CA LEU A 52 1.19 -6.71 -12.82
C LEU A 52 1.26 -6.54 -11.30
N HIS A 53 2.33 -5.91 -10.80
CA HIS A 53 2.45 -5.55 -9.40
C HIS A 53 1.25 -4.70 -8.93
N ASP A 54 0.87 -3.66 -9.65
CA ASP A 54 -0.28 -2.82 -9.27
C ASP A 54 -1.61 -3.60 -9.28
N GLU A 55 -1.81 -4.52 -10.22
CA GLU A 55 -3.00 -5.38 -10.21
C GLU A 55 -3.01 -6.32 -8.99
N ILE A 56 -1.87 -6.89 -8.61
CA ILE A 56 -1.77 -7.73 -7.40
C ILE A 56 -2.25 -6.96 -6.16
N PHE A 57 -1.88 -5.67 -6.08
CA PHE A 57 -2.30 -4.79 -4.99
C PHE A 57 -3.79 -4.49 -5.06
N LEU A 58 -4.29 -4.12 -6.24
CA LEU A 58 -5.72 -3.88 -6.45
C LEU A 58 -6.60 -5.08 -6.05
N GLN A 59 -6.11 -6.30 -6.26
CA GLN A 59 -6.81 -7.55 -5.89
C GLN A 59 -6.58 -7.98 -4.42
N ASP A 60 -5.74 -7.26 -3.65
CA ASP A 60 -5.27 -7.65 -2.31
C ASP A 60 -4.75 -9.10 -2.24
N ASP A 61 -4.08 -9.58 -3.31
CA ASP A 61 -3.67 -10.98 -3.46
C ASP A 61 -2.30 -11.25 -2.83
N VAL A 62 -2.31 -11.52 -1.53
CA VAL A 62 -1.14 -11.87 -0.72
C VAL A 62 -0.34 -13.04 -1.30
N GLU A 63 -1.01 -14.07 -1.81
CA GLU A 63 -0.34 -15.29 -2.25
C GLU A 63 0.40 -15.05 -3.57
N THR A 64 -0.20 -14.30 -4.49
CA THR A 64 0.49 -13.90 -5.73
C THR A 64 1.60 -12.90 -5.45
N LEU A 65 1.45 -12.00 -4.47
CA LEU A 65 2.51 -11.09 -4.04
C LEU A 65 3.72 -11.83 -3.45
N LYS A 66 3.50 -12.89 -2.66
CA LYS A 66 4.60 -13.74 -2.16
C LYS A 66 5.38 -14.39 -3.31
N ARG A 67 4.69 -14.87 -4.35
CA ARG A 67 5.36 -15.39 -5.56
C ARG A 67 6.14 -14.30 -6.30
N TYR A 68 5.59 -13.10 -6.37
CA TYR A 68 6.26 -11.92 -6.91
C TYR A 68 7.58 -11.64 -6.17
N PHE A 69 7.56 -11.59 -4.84
CA PHE A 69 8.75 -11.38 -4.04
C PHE A 69 9.76 -12.53 -4.09
N ALA A 70 9.31 -13.77 -4.25
CA ALA A 70 10.22 -14.89 -4.48
C ALA A 70 10.99 -14.76 -5.81
N ALA A 71 10.36 -14.17 -6.84
CA ALA A 71 10.97 -13.93 -8.14
C ALA A 71 11.81 -12.64 -8.20
N GLU A 72 11.44 -11.61 -7.43
CA GLU A 72 12.19 -10.35 -7.27
C GLU A 72 12.44 -10.04 -5.79
N PRO A 73 13.43 -10.69 -5.14
CA PRO A 73 13.72 -10.48 -3.73
C PRO A 73 14.10 -9.03 -3.37
N ARG A 74 14.56 -8.23 -4.34
CA ARG A 74 14.88 -6.81 -4.12
C ARG A 74 13.64 -5.95 -3.87
N ALA A 75 12.45 -6.44 -4.20
CA ALA A 75 11.19 -5.74 -3.98
C ALA A 75 10.59 -6.01 -2.59
N VAL A 76 11.16 -6.93 -1.79
CA VAL A 76 10.72 -7.16 -0.42
C VAL A 76 11.06 -5.93 0.43
N PRO A 77 10.07 -5.28 1.08
CA PRO A 77 10.32 -4.11 1.89
C PRO A 77 11.07 -4.50 3.17
N LYS A 78 12.08 -3.70 3.49
CA LYS A 78 12.89 -3.80 4.71
C LYS A 78 13.40 -2.42 5.12
N ILE A 79 12.54 -1.42 5.00
CA ILE A 79 12.92 0.00 4.98
C ILE A 79 13.52 0.47 6.31
N HIS A 80 13.14 -0.14 7.42
CA HIS A 80 13.73 0.17 8.74
C HIS A 80 15.18 -0.32 8.88
N SER A 81 15.58 -1.32 8.08
CA SER A 81 16.94 -1.86 8.07
C SER A 81 17.90 -1.13 7.12
N LEU A 82 17.36 -0.25 6.27
CA LEU A 82 18.16 0.46 5.26
C LEU A 82 18.86 1.70 5.85
N PRO A 83 20.09 2.00 5.41
CA PRO A 83 20.75 3.27 5.70
C PRO A 83 19.91 4.49 5.33
N ASP A 84 20.21 5.64 5.94
CA ASP A 84 19.50 6.89 5.71
C ASP A 84 19.58 7.39 4.26
N ASP A 85 20.70 7.11 3.59
CA ASP A 85 21.04 7.55 2.23
C ASP A 85 20.83 6.45 1.16
N ASP A 86 20.21 5.32 1.52
CA ASP A 86 19.99 4.23 0.58
C ASP A 86 18.92 4.59 -0.47
N GLU A 87 19.31 4.57 -1.74
CA GLU A 87 18.42 4.90 -2.86
C GLU A 87 17.19 3.98 -2.94
N ALA A 88 17.28 2.73 -2.45
CA ALA A 88 16.15 1.79 -2.45
C ALA A 88 15.05 2.17 -1.45
N PHE A 89 15.37 3.04 -0.48
CA PHE A 89 14.43 3.48 0.55
C PHE A 89 13.16 4.06 -0.07
N PHE A 90 13.29 4.96 -1.04
CA PHE A 90 12.16 5.61 -1.69
C PHE A 90 11.27 4.60 -2.44
N ASP A 91 11.88 3.73 -3.25
CA ASP A 91 11.17 2.74 -4.06
C ASP A 91 10.39 1.73 -3.22
N LEU A 92 10.98 1.23 -2.12
CA LEU A 92 10.31 0.28 -1.23
C LEU A 92 9.19 0.95 -0.42
N SER A 93 9.32 2.23 -0.12
CA SER A 93 8.30 3.00 0.58
C SER A 93 7.05 3.23 -0.26
N LEU A 94 7.21 3.38 -1.58
CA LEU A 94 6.09 3.47 -2.52
C LEU A 94 5.22 2.21 -2.50
N ILE A 95 5.76 1.05 -2.13
CA ILE A 95 5.01 -0.20 -2.02
C ILE A 95 3.91 -0.07 -0.95
N TYR A 96 4.23 0.51 0.21
CA TYR A 96 3.23 0.78 1.26
C TYR A 96 2.17 1.77 0.81
N LEU A 97 2.58 2.87 0.18
CA LEU A 97 1.65 3.87 -0.36
C LEU A 97 0.72 3.27 -1.42
N ASN A 98 1.21 2.34 -2.24
CA ASN A 98 0.37 1.63 -3.19
C ASN A 98 -0.70 0.80 -2.47
N ALA A 99 -0.31 -0.02 -1.48
CA ALA A 99 -1.27 -0.83 -0.72
C ALA A 99 -2.30 0.04 0.04
N LEU A 100 -1.86 1.16 0.63
CA LEU A 100 -2.75 2.14 1.26
C LEU A 100 -3.70 2.75 0.23
N SER A 101 -3.22 3.13 -0.96
CA SER A 101 -4.08 3.73 -1.98
C SER A 101 -5.15 2.77 -2.52
N TYR A 102 -4.82 1.48 -2.65
CA TYR A 102 -5.75 0.46 -3.12
C TYR A 102 -6.65 -0.13 -2.03
N GLY A 103 -6.35 0.14 -0.74
CA GLY A 103 -7.12 -0.41 0.38
C GLY A 103 -6.73 -1.86 0.71
N SER A 104 -5.55 -2.30 0.31
CA SER A 104 -5.08 -3.69 0.35
C SER A 104 -4.58 -4.06 1.75
N LEU A 105 -5.51 -4.28 2.68
CA LEU A 105 -5.19 -4.49 4.10
C LEU A 105 -4.36 -5.76 4.31
N SER A 106 -4.69 -6.84 3.62
CA SER A 106 -3.98 -8.12 3.76
C SER A 106 -2.53 -7.98 3.28
N ILE A 107 -2.31 -7.21 2.21
CA ILE A 107 -0.98 -6.86 1.74
C ILE A 107 -0.24 -5.99 2.77
N ILE A 108 -0.85 -4.95 3.34
CA ILE A 108 -0.17 -4.16 4.41
C ILE A 108 0.29 -5.06 5.54
N GLN A 109 -0.56 -5.99 6.01
CA GLN A 109 -0.17 -6.94 7.06
C GLN A 109 1.02 -7.82 6.64
N LEU A 110 1.06 -8.27 5.38
CA LEU A 110 2.21 -9.00 4.83
C LEU A 110 3.47 -8.13 4.81
N LEU A 111 3.41 -6.90 4.29
CA LEU A 111 4.57 -6.02 4.21
C LEU A 111 5.13 -5.72 5.60
N VAL A 112 4.26 -5.42 6.56
CA VAL A 112 4.64 -5.24 7.97
C VAL A 112 5.29 -6.50 8.54
N SER A 113 4.78 -7.70 8.20
CA SER A 113 5.41 -8.94 8.66
C SER A 113 6.85 -9.10 8.18
N TYR A 114 7.18 -8.63 6.97
CA TYR A 114 8.57 -8.61 6.48
C TYR A 114 9.43 -7.60 7.25
N GLU A 115 8.93 -6.39 7.54
CA GLU A 115 9.70 -5.42 8.35
C GLU A 115 10.04 -5.98 9.73
N LEU A 116 9.10 -6.68 10.38
CA LEU A 116 9.30 -7.26 11.69
C LEU A 116 10.35 -8.39 11.72
N GLU A 117 10.71 -8.95 10.57
CA GLU A 117 11.84 -9.89 10.47
C GLU A 117 13.19 -9.17 10.59
N TYR A 118 13.24 -7.87 10.27
CA TYR A 118 14.45 -7.05 10.24
C TYR A 118 14.49 -5.93 11.29
N CYS A 119 13.39 -5.69 12.01
CA CYS A 119 13.32 -4.72 13.11
C CYS A 119 13.65 -5.34 14.47
N ASP A 120 14.43 -4.61 15.27
CA ASP A 120 14.71 -4.94 16.66
C ASP A 120 13.51 -4.64 17.59
N SER A 121 12.75 -3.60 17.27
CA SER A 121 11.52 -3.23 18.00
C SER A 121 10.29 -3.85 17.34
N LYS A 122 9.42 -4.43 18.18
CA LYS A 122 8.14 -5.05 17.77
C LYS A 122 6.94 -4.41 18.47
N GLU A 123 7.16 -3.28 19.12
CA GLU A 123 6.13 -2.59 19.91
C GLU A 123 5.29 -1.66 19.03
N GLU A 124 5.92 -1.02 18.04
CA GLU A 124 5.29 -0.05 17.13
C GLU A 124 5.92 -0.14 15.74
N ILE A 125 5.13 0.14 14.71
CA ILE A 125 5.61 0.36 13.34
C ILE A 125 5.19 1.75 12.87
N ARG A 126 6.19 2.57 12.50
CA ARG A 126 6.01 3.96 12.05
C ARG A 126 6.92 4.23 10.87
N PHE A 127 6.45 5.05 9.93
CA PHE A 127 7.14 5.32 8.66
C PHE A 127 7.64 6.76 8.58
N ASP A 128 8.16 7.28 9.71
CA ASP A 128 8.48 8.68 9.93
C ASP A 128 9.45 9.25 8.89
N ARG A 129 10.41 8.44 8.43
CA ARG A 129 11.41 8.82 7.43
C ARG A 129 10.82 9.17 6.06
N ILE A 130 9.70 8.57 5.66
CA ILE A 130 9.00 8.93 4.40
C ILE A 130 7.97 10.03 4.64
N GLY A 131 7.60 10.21 5.90
CA GLY A 131 6.69 11.24 6.31
C GLY A 131 5.22 10.83 6.25
N PHE A 132 4.85 9.66 5.74
CA PHE A 132 3.46 9.22 5.83
C PHE A 132 3.24 8.39 7.09
N GLN A 133 2.01 8.43 7.61
CA GLN A 133 1.55 7.52 8.65
C GLN A 133 0.46 6.62 8.07
N LEU A 134 0.46 5.33 8.45
CA LEU A 134 -0.49 4.33 7.93
C LEU A 134 -1.94 4.79 8.11
N LEU A 135 -2.27 5.24 9.32
CA LEU A 135 -3.60 5.72 9.68
C LEU A 135 -3.99 6.95 8.86
N THR A 136 -3.11 7.94 8.79
CA THR A 136 -3.37 9.20 8.08
C THR A 136 -3.63 8.97 6.60
N GLU A 137 -2.84 8.10 5.95
CA GLU A 137 -3.07 7.78 4.54
C GLU A 137 -4.32 6.94 4.32
N ALA A 138 -4.55 5.88 5.10
CA ALA A 138 -5.77 5.08 4.96
C ALA A 138 -7.03 5.95 5.12
N ALA A 139 -7.00 6.91 6.04
CA ALA A 139 -8.08 7.86 6.24
C ALA A 139 -8.25 8.80 5.03
N ARG A 140 -7.15 9.34 4.48
CA ARG A 140 -7.17 10.20 3.28
C ARG A 140 -7.81 9.51 2.06
N TRP A 141 -7.52 8.24 1.85
CA TRP A 141 -8.07 7.47 0.72
C TRP A 141 -9.50 6.97 0.98
N GLY A 142 -10.00 7.08 2.22
CA GLY A 142 -11.35 6.65 2.58
C GLY A 142 -11.47 5.14 2.86
N HIS A 143 -10.37 4.47 3.24
CA HIS A 143 -10.38 3.02 3.51
C HIS A 143 -10.78 2.71 4.94
N PHE A 144 -12.09 2.78 5.19
CA PHE A 144 -12.67 2.65 6.53
C PHE A 144 -12.23 1.38 7.28
N GLU A 145 -12.23 0.22 6.60
CA GLU A 145 -11.81 -1.06 7.20
C GLU A 145 -10.35 -1.05 7.66
N MET A 146 -9.45 -0.41 6.89
CA MET A 146 -8.05 -0.25 7.28
C MET A 146 -7.91 0.68 8.49
N VAL A 147 -8.60 1.83 8.46
CA VAL A 147 -8.58 2.80 9.57
C VAL A 147 -9.07 2.15 10.86
N GLN A 148 -10.19 1.43 10.79
CA GLN A 148 -10.70 0.67 11.93
C GLN A 148 -9.67 -0.36 12.42
N PHE A 149 -9.11 -1.16 11.51
CA PHE A 149 -8.11 -2.18 11.87
C PHE A 149 -6.89 -1.57 12.57
N PHE A 150 -6.33 -0.48 12.05
CA PHE A 150 -5.17 0.17 12.68
C PHE A 150 -5.50 0.70 14.08
N LEU A 151 -6.67 1.31 14.26
CA LEU A 151 -7.10 1.83 15.56
C LEU A 151 -7.48 0.74 16.57
N ASP A 152 -7.96 -0.41 16.11
CA ASP A 152 -8.27 -1.56 16.96
C ASP A 152 -6.98 -2.27 17.45
N ASN A 153 -5.84 -1.99 16.83
CA ASN A 153 -4.54 -2.58 17.11
C ASN A 153 -3.49 -1.53 17.56
N GLN A 154 -3.92 -0.46 18.26
CA GLN A 154 -3.01 0.53 18.84
C GLN A 154 -2.20 -0.05 20.02
N PRO A 155 -0.97 0.44 20.28
CA PRO A 155 -0.25 1.47 19.51
C PRO A 155 0.51 0.91 18.30
N PHE A 156 0.38 -0.40 18.03
CA PHE A 156 1.26 -1.10 17.10
C PHE A 156 1.26 -0.48 15.71
N TYR A 157 0.11 -0.29 15.07
CA TYR A 157 0.03 0.30 13.73
C TYR A 157 -0.04 1.84 13.69
N ALA A 158 -0.57 2.47 14.73
CA ALA A 158 -0.81 3.91 14.77
C ALA A 158 -1.14 4.39 16.18
N ASP A 159 -1.04 5.69 16.39
CA ASP A 159 -1.74 6.47 17.42
C ASP A 159 -2.75 7.40 16.74
N ILE A 160 -3.92 7.61 17.35
CA ILE A 160 -4.98 8.48 16.79
C ILE A 160 -4.52 9.94 16.59
N HIS A 161 -3.50 10.38 17.30
CA HIS A 161 -2.91 11.72 17.25
C HIS A 161 -1.63 11.81 16.42
N ASP A 162 -1.19 10.71 15.81
CA ASP A 162 -0.04 10.70 14.89
C ASP A 162 -0.25 11.71 13.77
N ARG A 163 0.85 12.34 13.35
CA ARG A 163 0.87 13.34 12.29
C ARG A 163 1.77 12.89 11.16
N ASP A 164 1.32 13.12 9.93
CA ASP A 164 2.18 13.00 8.76
C ASP A 164 3.16 14.19 8.65
N TRP A 165 4.02 14.16 7.63
CA TRP A 165 5.05 15.18 7.40
C TRP A 165 4.50 16.56 7.03
N VAL A 166 3.22 16.66 6.69
CA VAL A 166 2.54 17.92 6.43
C VAL A 166 1.82 18.42 7.70
N GLY A 167 1.80 17.61 8.76
CA GLY A 167 1.19 17.94 10.03
C GLY A 167 -0.26 17.51 10.18
N ASN A 168 -0.76 16.69 9.25
CA ASN A 168 -2.14 16.21 9.27
C ASN A 168 -2.27 15.00 10.20
N THR A 169 -3.23 15.07 11.13
CA THR A 169 -3.77 13.88 11.79
C THR A 169 -4.70 13.14 10.85
N ALA A 170 -5.11 11.92 11.22
CA ALA A 170 -6.08 11.15 10.44
C ALA A 170 -7.36 11.94 10.16
N LEU A 171 -7.89 12.66 11.16
CA LEU A 171 -9.09 13.49 11.00
C LEU A 171 -8.88 14.62 10.00
N LEU A 172 -7.74 15.32 10.08
CA LEU A 172 -7.40 16.38 9.13
C LEU A 172 -7.23 15.82 7.71
N ALA A 173 -6.62 14.65 7.56
CA ALA A 173 -6.40 14.04 6.26
C ALA A 173 -7.69 13.60 5.55
N VAL A 174 -8.73 13.20 6.29
CA VAL A 174 -10.07 12.94 5.69
C VAL A 174 -10.69 14.23 5.16
N ALA A 175 -10.47 15.34 5.85
CA ALA A 175 -10.99 16.66 5.45
C ALA A 175 -10.15 17.32 4.35
N ASP A 176 -8.89 16.94 4.21
CA ASP A 176 -7.90 17.61 3.36
C ASP A 176 -7.72 16.91 2.00
N LEU A 177 -8.74 17.02 1.15
CA LEU A 177 -8.77 16.44 -0.20
C LEU A 177 -7.92 17.19 -1.23
N HIS A 178 -7.34 18.34 -0.86
CA HIS A 178 -6.80 19.32 -1.82
C HIS A 178 -5.31 19.60 -1.67
N GLN A 179 -4.60 18.95 -0.74
CA GLN A 179 -3.17 19.22 -0.58
C GLN A 179 -2.30 18.49 -1.60
N HIS A 180 -1.89 19.22 -2.65
CA HIS A 180 -0.95 18.78 -3.69
C HIS A 180 0.51 18.57 -3.21
N LYS A 181 0.77 18.63 -1.90
CA LYS A 181 2.12 18.50 -1.35
C LYS A 181 2.58 17.04 -1.29
N TYR A 182 1.67 16.08 -1.29
CA TYR A 182 1.98 14.65 -1.18
C TYR A 182 2.60 14.08 -2.45
N VAL A 183 3.58 13.18 -2.27
CA VAL A 183 4.25 12.42 -3.35
C VAL A 183 3.21 11.68 -4.22
N ARG A 184 2.13 11.21 -3.61
CA ARG A 184 0.98 10.62 -4.30
C ARG A 184 -0.31 11.17 -3.71
N CYS A 185 -0.79 12.27 -4.28
CA CYS A 185 -2.10 12.81 -3.92
C CYS A 185 -3.20 11.98 -4.61
N PRO A 186 -4.27 11.58 -3.91
CA PRO A 186 -5.40 10.96 -4.56
C PRO A 186 -5.92 11.86 -5.69
N ALA A 187 -6.11 11.30 -6.89
CA ALA A 187 -7.02 11.92 -7.83
C ALA A 187 -8.43 11.88 -7.22
N TYR A 188 -9.28 12.87 -7.51
CA TYR A 188 -10.65 12.93 -6.95
C TYR A 188 -11.44 11.63 -7.19
N SER A 189 -11.15 10.92 -8.28
CA SER A 189 -11.75 9.62 -8.62
C SER A 189 -11.29 8.43 -7.78
N GLY A 190 -10.21 8.58 -7.01
CA GLY A 190 -9.62 7.53 -6.18
C GLY A 190 -9.99 7.61 -4.70
N VAL A 191 -10.59 8.72 -4.25
CA VAL A 191 -11.05 8.88 -2.86
C VAL A 191 -12.48 8.39 -2.72
N ARG A 192 -12.75 7.59 -1.69
CA ARG A 192 -14.09 7.12 -1.33
C ARG A 192 -14.84 8.17 -0.50
N LEU A 193 -15.20 9.28 -1.14
CA LEU A 193 -15.86 10.43 -0.50
C LEU A 193 -17.15 10.05 0.23
N GLU A 194 -17.85 9.03 -0.25
CA GLU A 194 -19.05 8.48 0.38
C GLU A 194 -18.80 7.95 1.81
N THR A 195 -17.54 7.63 2.15
CA THR A 195 -17.16 7.17 3.49
C THR A 195 -16.72 8.30 4.42
N ASN A 196 -16.45 9.51 3.91
CA ASN A 196 -15.78 10.57 4.69
C ASN A 196 -16.56 10.99 5.93
N GLU A 197 -17.87 11.19 5.83
CA GLU A 197 -18.69 11.58 6.99
C GLU A 197 -18.68 10.49 8.07
N ALA A 198 -18.85 9.24 7.66
CA ALA A 198 -18.77 8.10 8.57
C ALA A 198 -17.38 7.98 9.21
N MET A 199 -16.32 8.19 8.42
CA MET A 199 -14.93 8.18 8.87
C MET A 199 -14.65 9.30 9.88
N ILE A 200 -15.13 10.52 9.63
CA ILE A 200 -14.99 11.66 10.54
C ILE A 200 -15.64 11.34 11.88
N ASN A 201 -16.90 10.90 11.86
CA ASN A 201 -17.61 10.56 13.09
C ASN A 201 -16.91 9.41 13.83
N PHE A 202 -16.47 8.39 13.10
CA PHE A 202 -15.72 7.28 13.67
C PHE A 202 -14.41 7.73 14.33
N LEU A 203 -13.62 8.58 13.68
CA LEU A 203 -12.37 9.10 14.24
C LEU A 203 -12.62 9.95 15.50
N LEU A 204 -13.68 10.78 15.50
CA LEU A 204 -14.09 11.56 16.67
C LEU A 204 -14.51 10.66 17.83
N ASP A 205 -15.30 9.61 17.56
CA ASP A 205 -15.71 8.61 18.56
C ASP A 205 -14.51 7.85 19.14
N ARG A 206 -13.43 7.71 18.35
CA ARG A 206 -12.16 7.09 18.76
C ARG A 206 -11.19 8.06 19.46
N GLY A 207 -11.59 9.32 19.66
CA GLY A 207 -10.82 10.32 20.41
C GLY A 207 -10.03 11.32 19.58
N ALA A 208 -10.22 11.37 18.25
CA ALA A 208 -9.64 12.44 17.44
C ALA A 208 -10.19 13.82 17.85
N CYS A 209 -9.39 14.87 17.66
CA CYS A 209 -9.75 16.21 18.11
C CYS A 209 -10.26 17.07 16.94
N ALA A 210 -11.52 17.50 17.00
CA ALA A 210 -12.09 18.43 16.00
C ALA A 210 -11.41 19.82 15.99
N ALA A 211 -10.67 20.16 17.04
CA ALA A 211 -9.89 21.39 17.13
C ALA A 211 -8.43 21.22 16.68
N ASP A 212 -8.04 20.03 16.19
CA ASP A 212 -6.72 19.84 15.62
C ASP A 212 -6.48 20.80 14.45
N VAL A 213 -5.24 21.25 14.35
CA VAL A 213 -4.76 22.10 13.26
C VAL A 213 -3.55 21.45 12.61
N VAL A 214 -3.30 21.81 11.35
CA VAL A 214 -2.12 21.39 10.62
C VAL A 214 -0.88 21.96 11.31
N LEU A 215 -0.01 21.09 11.82
CA LEU A 215 1.23 21.47 12.49
C LEU A 215 2.43 20.95 11.71
N LEU A 216 3.11 21.84 10.97
CA LEU A 216 4.31 21.44 10.24
C LEU A 216 5.37 20.90 11.23
N PRO A 217 5.99 19.74 10.95
CA PRO A 217 7.08 19.25 11.76
C PRO A 217 8.23 20.27 11.78
N VAL A 218 8.82 20.47 12.97
CA VAL A 218 9.94 21.39 13.24
C VAL A 218 11.25 20.78 12.78
#